data_AF-A0A0C2GPN7-F1
#
_entry.id   AF-A0A0C2GPN7-F1
#
_cell.length_a   1.000
_cell.length_b   1.000
_cell.length_c   1.000
_cell.angle_alpha   90.00
_cell.angle_beta   90.00
_cell.angle_gamma   90.00
#
_symmetry.space_group_name_H-M   'P 1'
#
loop_
_entity.id
_entity.type
_entity.pdbx_description
1 polymer ?
#
loop_
_entity_poly.entity_id
_entity_poly.type
_entity_poly.pdbx_seq_one_letter_code
_entity_poly.pdbx_strand_id
1 'polypeptide(L)'
;MDSTRNEYGGRLHIRAPAHQGWMPSPILMPGEEDFFADRFDEGVTLDATARRAGLQNLGTKILRALSTDRASSTLRNYKMELEKFHAWRIQPNLAGIPTPQVRNLYLAKCASEGKQKSLPVIVAALNYFCGQLTGVNKDIQMSLLEAERRTCPHTQHRSKILPSDFHKLIRTGLQSNDHKITQAAALALIQYKGLLRLSEARNLFISDLMHVRDNLV
;
A
#
# COMPACT_ATOMS: atom_id res chain seq x y z
N MET A 1 -33.72 -37.40 15.79
CA MET A 1 -32.47 -37.49 15.00
C MET A 1 -32.88 -37.40 13.55
N ASP A 2 -32.27 -36.43 12.83
CA ASP A 2 -32.20 -36.29 11.37
C ASP A 2 -33.51 -36.20 10.56
N SER A 3 -33.61 -35.53 9.41
CA SER A 3 -32.79 -34.55 8.66
C SER A 3 -33.62 -34.21 7.40
N THR A 4 -33.24 -33.13 6.68
CA THR A 4 -33.68 -32.72 5.32
C THR A 4 -35.06 -32.05 5.20
N ARG A 5 -35.35 -31.09 4.32
CA ARG A 5 -34.65 -30.25 3.32
C ARG A 5 -35.71 -29.15 2.97
N ASN A 6 -35.39 -27.86 3.07
CA ASN A 6 -34.87 -27.00 2.00
C ASN A 6 -35.99 -26.35 1.18
N GLU A 7 -36.21 -25.04 1.32
CA GLU A 7 -36.66 -24.19 0.20
C GLU A 7 -36.40 -22.70 0.48
N TYR A 8 -35.66 -22.10 -0.46
CA TYR A 8 -35.11 -20.77 -0.45
C TYR A 8 -36.20 -19.73 -0.73
N GLY A 9 -36.42 -18.82 0.23
CA GLY A 9 -37.26 -17.64 0.07
C GLY A 9 -36.65 -16.45 0.81
N GLY A 10 -35.49 -15.97 0.34
CA GLY A 10 -34.82 -14.81 0.95
C GLY A 10 -34.26 -13.88 -0.12
N ARG A 11 -34.96 -12.77 -0.37
CA ARG A 11 -34.40 -11.60 -1.06
C ARG A 11 -33.15 -11.17 -0.30
N LEU A 12 -31.98 -11.46 -0.87
CA LEU A 12 -30.73 -10.80 -0.48
C LEU A 12 -30.84 -9.33 -0.89
N HIS A 13 -31.32 -8.49 0.04
CA HIS A 13 -30.96 -7.09 0.05
C HIS A 13 -29.44 -7.03 0.25
N ILE A 14 -28.69 -6.97 -0.86
CA ILE A 14 -27.29 -6.57 -0.85
C ILE A 14 -27.31 -5.09 -0.46
N ARG A 15 -27.27 -4.85 0.85
CA ARG A 15 -26.99 -3.53 1.41
C ARG A 15 -25.56 -3.24 0.98
N ALA A 16 -25.40 -2.35 0.01
CA ALA A 16 -24.11 -1.82 -0.39
C ALA A 16 -23.33 -1.45 0.88
N PRO A 17 -22.07 -1.89 1.04
CA PRO A 17 -21.29 -1.50 2.19
C PRO A 17 -21.23 0.02 2.18
N ALA A 18 -21.70 0.64 3.27
CA ALA A 18 -21.55 2.06 3.48
C ALA A 18 -20.06 2.36 3.31
N HIS A 19 -19.72 3.02 2.21
CA HIS A 19 -18.41 3.63 2.02
C HIS A 19 -18.29 4.71 3.10
N GLN A 20 -17.85 4.33 4.30
CA GLN A 20 -17.19 5.24 5.21
C GLN A 20 -15.91 5.70 4.49
N GLY A 21 -16.08 6.71 3.64
CA GLY A 21 -14.99 7.51 3.11
C GLY A 21 -14.28 8.11 4.31
N TRP A 22 -13.22 7.44 4.74
CA TRP A 22 -12.32 7.92 5.76
C TRP A 22 -11.62 9.15 5.17
N MET A 23 -12.20 10.32 5.40
CA MET A 23 -11.39 11.43 5.91
C MET A 23 -10.65 10.88 7.13
N PRO A 24 -9.36 11.19 7.34
CA PRO A 24 -8.80 11.01 8.66
C PRO A 24 -9.78 11.68 9.62
N SER A 25 -10.51 10.89 10.42
CA SER A 25 -11.06 11.41 11.66
C SER A 25 -9.87 12.10 12.29
N PRO A 26 -9.96 13.41 12.53
CA PRO A 26 -8.81 14.13 12.97
C PRO A 26 -8.42 13.45 14.28
N ILE A 27 -7.25 12.83 14.29
CA ILE A 27 -6.45 12.81 15.49
C ILE A 27 -5.99 14.28 15.63
N LEU A 28 -6.93 15.24 15.72
CA LEU A 28 -6.69 16.54 16.27
C LEU A 28 -6.70 16.26 17.76
N MET A 29 -5.53 15.91 18.27
CA MET A 29 -5.22 16.33 19.62
C MET A 29 -5.19 17.86 19.57
N PRO A 30 -5.87 18.57 20.49
CA PRO A 30 -5.85 20.03 20.52
C PRO A 30 -4.40 20.54 20.51
N GLY A 31 -4.04 21.38 19.52
CA GLY A 31 -2.73 22.03 19.44
C GLY A 31 -1.75 21.54 18.35
N GLU A 32 -2.14 20.61 17.46
CA GLU A 32 -1.30 20.18 16.33
C GLU A 32 -1.82 20.69 14.96
N GLU A 33 -1.98 22.01 14.81
CA GLU A 33 -2.42 22.64 13.54
C GLU A 33 -1.40 22.47 12.40
N ASP A 34 -0.12 22.19 12.71
CA ASP A 34 0.98 22.06 11.74
C ASP A 34 1.30 20.61 11.31
N PHE A 35 0.42 19.64 11.61
CA PHE A 35 0.76 18.21 11.42
C PHE A 35 0.35 17.65 10.05
N PHE A 36 -0.80 18.05 9.54
CA PHE A 36 -1.38 17.50 8.31
C PHE A 36 -1.13 18.38 7.10
N ALA A 37 -1.05 17.76 5.93
CA ALA A 37 -0.84 18.43 4.67
C ALA A 37 -2.09 19.25 4.29
N ASP A 38 -1.87 20.51 3.91
CA ASP A 38 -2.90 21.47 3.50
C ASP A 38 -3.88 20.90 2.46
N ARG A 39 -3.42 19.97 1.60
CA ARG A 39 -4.26 19.30 0.57
C ARG A 39 -5.54 18.67 1.12
N PHE A 40 -5.56 18.21 2.37
CA PHE A 40 -6.76 17.60 2.96
C PHE A 40 -7.77 18.67 3.40
N ASP A 41 -7.29 19.73 4.04
CA ASP A 41 -8.11 20.86 4.48
C ASP A 41 -8.60 21.71 3.30
N GLU A 42 -7.75 21.92 2.30
CA GLU A 42 -8.13 22.51 1.01
C GLU A 42 -9.18 21.66 0.30
N GLY A 43 -9.07 20.33 0.36
CA GLY A 43 -10.05 19.40 -0.18
C GLY A 43 -11.43 19.57 0.45
N VAL A 44 -11.49 19.69 1.78
CA VAL A 44 -12.73 19.97 2.54
C VAL A 44 -13.28 21.35 2.17
N THR A 45 -12.41 22.36 2.06
CA THR A 45 -12.79 23.73 1.69
C THR A 45 -13.36 23.81 0.27
N LEU A 46 -12.77 23.05 -0.67
CA LEU A 46 -13.26 22.93 -2.04
C LEU A 46 -14.61 22.23 -2.10
N ASP A 47 -14.84 21.19 -1.30
CA ASP A 47 -16.16 20.55 -1.19
C ASP A 47 -17.21 21.53 -0.65
N ALA A 48 -16.90 22.26 0.42
CA ALA A 48 -17.81 23.28 0.96
C ALA A 48 -18.12 24.38 -0.07
N THR A 49 -17.13 24.78 -0.86
CA THR A 49 -17.30 25.77 -1.94
C THR A 49 -18.15 25.21 -3.09
N ALA A 50 -17.92 23.95 -3.49
CA ALA A 50 -18.74 23.27 -4.48
C ALA A 50 -20.21 23.14 -4.03
N ARG A 51 -20.45 22.85 -2.76
CA ARG A 51 -21.81 22.81 -2.19
C ARG A 51 -22.50 24.16 -2.24
N ARG A 52 -21.80 25.26 -1.87
CA ARG A 52 -22.33 26.63 -1.97
C ARG A 52 -22.65 27.04 -3.41
N ALA A 53 -21.89 26.53 -4.37
CA ALA A 53 -22.11 26.77 -5.80
C ALA A 53 -23.19 25.85 -6.44
N GLY A 54 -23.84 24.97 -5.67
CA GLY A 54 -24.83 24.02 -6.20
C GLY A 54 -24.22 22.83 -6.96
N LEU A 55 -22.93 22.58 -6.81
CA LEU A 55 -22.14 21.55 -7.52
C LEU A 55 -21.79 20.38 -6.60
N GLN A 56 -22.74 19.84 -5.82
CA GLN A 56 -22.44 18.85 -4.77
C GLN A 56 -21.75 17.57 -5.30
N ASN A 57 -22.08 17.16 -6.53
CA ASN A 57 -21.47 16.01 -7.18
C ASN A 57 -19.97 16.20 -7.46
N LEU A 58 -19.50 17.45 -7.63
CA LEU A 58 -18.09 17.74 -7.88
C LEU A 58 -17.27 17.72 -6.59
N GLY A 59 -17.78 18.32 -5.52
CA GLY A 59 -17.14 18.27 -4.21
C GLY A 59 -16.91 16.84 -3.73
N THR A 60 -17.94 15.99 -3.84
CA THR A 60 -17.83 14.56 -3.50
C THR A 60 -16.80 13.82 -4.37
N LYS A 61 -16.71 14.14 -5.67
CA LYS A 61 -15.70 13.55 -6.57
C LYS A 61 -14.28 13.96 -6.19
N ILE A 62 -14.07 15.22 -5.78
CA ILE A 62 -12.76 15.72 -5.34
C ILE A 62 -12.32 14.99 -4.07
N LEU A 63 -13.20 14.89 -3.06
CA LEU A 63 -12.89 14.18 -1.82
C LEU A 63 -12.60 12.69 -2.06
N ARG A 64 -13.36 12.06 -2.95
CA ARG A 64 -13.08 10.67 -3.36
C ARG A 64 -11.73 10.56 -4.05
N ALA A 65 -11.41 11.48 -4.97
CA ALA A 65 -10.11 11.48 -5.64
C ALA A 65 -8.96 11.60 -4.63
N LEU A 66 -9.07 12.48 -3.63
CA LEU A 66 -8.04 12.65 -2.59
C LEU A 66 -7.87 11.42 -1.67
N SER A 67 -8.92 10.61 -1.52
CA SER A 67 -8.88 9.38 -0.71
C SER A 67 -8.52 8.12 -1.51
N THR A 68 -8.55 8.19 -2.84
CA THR A 68 -8.22 7.07 -3.74
C THR A 68 -7.11 7.39 -4.74
N ASP A 69 -6.33 8.46 -4.55
CA ASP A 69 -5.22 8.86 -5.43
C ASP A 69 -4.02 7.90 -5.38
N ARG A 70 -4.06 6.93 -4.46
CA ARG A 70 -3.06 5.88 -4.26
C ARG A 70 -3.74 4.52 -4.12
N ALA A 71 -3.02 3.48 -4.52
CA ALA A 71 -3.46 2.11 -4.32
C ALA A 71 -3.67 1.84 -2.82
N SER A 72 -4.70 1.05 -2.49
CA SER A 72 -5.08 0.75 -1.09
C SER A 72 -3.93 0.12 -0.29
N SER A 73 -3.09 -0.69 -0.94
CA SER A 73 -1.88 -1.26 -0.33
C SER A 73 -0.83 -0.20 0.02
N THR A 74 -0.61 0.77 -0.88
CA THR A 74 0.29 1.91 -0.63
C THR A 74 -0.21 2.78 0.51
N LEU A 75 -1.51 3.11 0.53
CA LEU A 75 -2.11 3.90 1.62
C LEU A 75 -1.97 3.19 2.97
N ARG A 76 -2.18 1.86 3.00
CA ARG A 76 -1.97 1.06 4.22
C ARG A 76 -0.53 1.20 4.72
N ASN A 77 0.45 1.06 3.84
CA ASN A 77 1.86 1.20 4.21
C ASN A 77 2.17 2.63 4.71
N TYR A 78 1.65 3.65 4.04
CA TYR A 78 1.86 5.03 4.48
C TYR A 78 1.25 5.31 5.85
N LYS A 79 0.05 4.78 6.13
CA LYS A 79 -0.58 4.89 7.46
C LYS A 79 0.27 4.26 8.55
N MET A 80 0.78 3.05 8.31
CA MET A 80 1.66 2.37 9.26
C MET A 80 2.94 3.18 9.54
N GLU A 81 3.54 3.80 8.53
CA GLU A 81 4.72 4.65 8.75
C GLU A 81 4.37 5.95 9.49
N LEU A 82 3.21 6.55 9.20
CA LEU A 82 2.73 7.74 9.92
C LEU A 82 2.48 7.43 11.41
N GLU A 83 1.84 6.31 11.72
CA GLU A 83 1.59 5.86 13.10
C GLU A 83 2.90 5.68 13.87
N LYS A 84 3.91 5.06 13.26
CA LYS A 84 5.24 4.90 13.86
C LYS A 84 5.93 6.26 14.09
N PHE A 85 5.80 7.18 13.13
CA PHE A 85 6.35 8.53 13.28
C PHE A 85 5.66 9.29 14.41
N HIS A 86 4.32 9.26 14.46
CA HIS A 86 3.54 9.92 15.50
C HIS A 86 3.86 9.36 16.89
N ALA A 87 3.85 8.03 17.05
CA ALA A 87 4.22 7.38 18.31
C ALA A 87 5.63 7.76 18.79
N TRP A 88 6.54 8.06 17.87
CA TRP A 88 7.85 8.57 18.21
C TRP A 88 7.84 10.07 18.55
N ARG A 89 7.12 10.89 17.77
CA ARG A 89 7.01 12.35 17.95
C ARG A 89 6.43 12.76 19.30
N ILE A 90 5.46 12.02 19.83
CA ILE A 90 4.78 12.37 21.10
C ILE A 90 5.67 12.21 22.36
N GLN A 91 6.93 11.81 22.19
CA GLN A 91 7.86 11.69 23.32
C GLN A 91 8.20 13.07 23.92
N PRO A 92 8.30 13.21 25.26
CA PRO A 92 8.50 14.50 25.91
C PRO A 92 9.73 15.28 25.47
N ASN A 93 10.81 14.58 25.08
CA ASN A 93 12.06 15.18 24.60
C ASN A 93 11.96 15.75 23.18
N LEU A 94 10.87 15.47 22.45
CA LEU A 94 10.60 16.02 21.13
C LEU A 94 9.47 17.06 21.16
N ALA A 95 8.87 17.27 22.34
CA ALA A 95 7.85 18.28 22.54
C ALA A 95 8.41 19.67 22.22
N GLY A 96 7.69 20.43 21.39
CA GLY A 96 8.07 21.79 20.99
C GLY A 96 9.03 21.89 19.79
N ILE A 97 9.50 20.76 19.23
CA ILE A 97 10.28 20.79 17.98
C ILE A 97 9.32 20.89 16.77
N PRO A 98 9.53 21.82 15.82
CA PRO A 98 8.70 21.95 14.63
C PRO A 98 8.64 20.67 13.78
N THR A 99 7.48 20.38 13.21
CA THR A 99 7.23 19.19 12.36
C THR A 99 8.34 18.95 11.30
N PRO A 100 8.79 19.97 10.54
CA PRO A 100 9.84 19.77 9.53
C PRO A 100 11.15 19.23 10.10
N GLN A 101 11.55 19.71 11.29
CA GLN A 101 12.81 19.31 11.95
C GLN A 101 12.68 17.91 12.55
N VAL A 102 11.56 17.62 13.23
CA VAL A 102 11.28 16.29 13.79
C VAL A 102 11.29 15.22 12.70
N ARG A 103 10.79 15.52 11.50
CA ARG A 103 10.83 14.59 10.37
C ARG A 103 12.25 14.22 9.98
N ASN A 104 13.16 15.19 9.91
CA ASN A 104 14.57 14.93 9.60
C ASN A 104 15.26 14.11 10.71
N LEU A 105 14.97 14.42 11.98
CA LEU A 105 15.45 13.63 13.12
C LEU A 105 14.93 12.19 13.08
N TYR A 106 13.67 11.99 12.70
CA TYR A 106 13.09 10.66 12.56
C TYR A 106 13.76 9.82 11.47
N LEU A 107 14.09 10.46 10.34
CA LEU A 107 14.81 9.78 9.26
C LEU A 107 16.22 9.40 9.69
N ALA A 108 16.92 10.28 10.41
CA ALA A 108 18.23 9.97 11.00
C ALA A 108 18.16 8.80 11.99
N LYS A 109 17.12 8.76 12.84
CA LYS A 109 16.86 7.60 13.71
C LYS A 109 16.65 6.33 12.89
N CYS A 110 15.79 6.36 11.88
CA CYS A 110 15.53 5.20 11.02
C CYS A 110 16.81 4.70 10.32
N ALA A 111 17.66 5.62 9.87
CA ALA A 111 18.97 5.30 9.30
C ALA A 111 19.88 4.60 10.32
N SER A 112 19.98 5.14 11.54
CA SER A 112 20.78 4.55 12.64
C SER A 112 20.30 3.14 13.04
N GLU A 113 19.01 2.84 12.84
CA GLU A 113 18.40 1.53 13.08
C GLU A 113 18.56 0.54 11.91
N GLY A 114 19.31 0.89 10.87
CA GLY A 114 19.53 0.01 9.72
C GLY A 114 18.34 -0.05 8.74
N LYS A 115 17.44 0.95 8.76
CA LYS A 115 16.26 0.99 7.87
C LYS A 115 16.51 1.77 6.58
N GLN A 116 17.74 1.82 6.06
CA GLN A 116 18.12 2.62 4.88
C GLN A 116 17.20 2.35 3.68
N LYS A 117 16.88 1.08 3.42
CA LYS A 117 16.03 0.66 2.30
C LYS A 117 14.59 1.16 2.40
N SER A 118 14.12 1.44 3.61
CA SER A 118 12.75 1.90 3.88
C SER A 118 12.64 3.43 3.90
N LEU A 119 13.76 4.17 3.97
CA LEU A 119 13.75 5.63 4.04
C LEU A 119 12.93 6.29 2.91
N PRO A 120 13.02 5.87 1.63
CA PRO A 120 12.22 6.47 0.56
C PRO A 120 10.71 6.31 0.80
N VAL A 121 10.29 5.16 1.34
CA VAL A 121 8.87 4.88 1.65
C VAL A 121 8.42 5.74 2.83
N ILE A 122 9.24 5.87 3.87
CA ILE A 122 8.97 6.71 5.03
C ILE A 122 8.82 8.18 4.59
N VAL A 123 9.75 8.69 3.76
CA VAL A 123 9.69 10.04 3.21
C VAL A 123 8.41 10.26 2.40
N ALA A 124 8.06 9.32 1.54
CA ALA A 124 6.85 9.42 0.73
C ALA A 124 5.57 9.42 1.59
N ALA A 125 5.52 8.59 2.64
CA ALA A 125 4.42 8.57 3.59
C ALA A 125 4.28 9.89 4.35
N LEU A 126 5.39 10.42 4.88
CA LEU A 126 5.40 11.70 5.60
C LEU A 126 5.11 12.88 4.67
N ASN A 127 5.57 12.84 3.41
CA ASN A 127 5.21 13.87 2.43
C ASN A 127 3.73 13.83 2.07
N TYR A 128 3.14 12.63 2.01
CA TYR A 128 1.73 12.44 1.71
C TYR A 128 0.84 13.03 2.83
N PHE A 129 1.20 12.80 4.10
CA PHE A 129 0.38 13.20 5.23
C PHE A 129 0.76 14.53 5.87
N CYS A 130 2.03 14.92 5.88
CA CYS A 130 2.55 16.14 6.53
C CYS A 130 3.05 17.20 5.53
N GLY A 131 2.75 17.03 4.24
CA GLY A 131 3.14 17.97 3.19
C GLY A 131 4.60 17.83 2.76
N GLN A 132 4.95 18.51 1.67
CA GLN A 132 6.32 18.54 1.16
C GLN A 132 7.18 19.44 2.04
N LEU A 133 8.40 19.00 2.36
CA LEU A 133 9.38 19.90 3.00
C LEU A 133 9.87 20.93 1.98
N THR A 134 10.13 22.15 2.46
CA THR A 134 10.68 23.26 1.69
C THR A 134 11.93 23.83 2.38
N GLY A 135 12.72 24.60 1.63
CA GLY A 135 13.94 25.26 2.11
C GLY A 135 14.96 24.31 2.74
N VAL A 136 15.62 24.78 3.79
CA VAL A 136 16.73 24.08 4.47
C VAL A 136 16.34 22.67 4.95
N ASN A 137 15.10 22.47 5.41
CA ASN A 137 14.67 21.16 5.88
C ASN A 137 14.60 20.12 4.74
N LYS A 138 14.27 20.55 3.52
CA LYS A 138 14.31 19.69 2.33
C LYS A 138 15.75 19.33 1.98
N ASP A 139 16.65 20.30 2.02
CA ASP A 139 18.07 20.09 1.68
C ASP A 139 18.76 19.15 2.67
N ILE A 140 18.44 19.27 3.96
CA ILE A 140 18.87 18.33 5.00
C ILE A 140 18.33 16.92 4.73
N GLN A 141 17.04 16.78 4.41
CA GLN A 141 16.44 15.49 4.09
C GLN A 141 17.15 14.84 2.89
N MET A 142 17.37 15.59 1.83
CA MET A 142 18.06 15.11 0.62
C MET A 142 19.49 14.68 0.94
N SER A 143 20.22 15.47 1.73
CA SER A 143 21.59 15.15 2.14
C SER A 143 21.64 13.86 2.96
N LEU A 144 20.68 13.65 3.87
CA LEU A 144 20.57 12.43 4.65
C LEU A 144 20.29 11.21 3.77
N LEU A 145 19.33 11.32 2.84
CA LEU A 145 19.03 10.23 1.90
C LEU A 145 20.24 9.89 1.03
N GLU A 146 20.99 10.88 0.56
CA GLU A 146 22.19 10.68 -0.24
C GLU A 146 23.34 10.07 0.56
N ALA A 147 23.53 10.48 1.81
CA ALA A 147 24.50 9.86 2.71
C ALA A 147 24.19 8.38 2.92
N GLU A 148 22.95 8.07 3.28
CA GLU A 148 22.51 6.68 3.52
C GLU A 148 22.48 5.83 2.26
N ARG A 149 22.25 6.43 1.08
CA ARG A 149 22.34 5.72 -0.20
C ARG A 149 23.77 5.22 -0.46
N ARG A 150 24.79 5.98 -0.08
CA ARG A 150 26.21 5.61 -0.26
C ARG A 150 26.65 4.51 0.69
N THR A 151 26.05 4.42 1.87
CA THR A 151 26.37 3.42 2.90
C THR A 151 25.50 2.18 2.80
N CYS A 152 24.35 2.25 2.12
CA CYS A 152 23.43 1.13 1.98
C CYS A 152 24.09 -0.02 1.22
N PRO A 153 24.12 -1.24 1.79
CA PRO A 153 24.64 -2.39 1.08
C PRO A 153 23.84 -2.63 -0.20
N HIS A 154 24.54 -2.99 -1.27
CA HIS A 154 23.90 -3.29 -2.55
C HIS A 154 22.75 -4.28 -2.35
N THR A 155 21.67 -4.07 -3.11
CA THR A 155 20.54 -4.98 -3.11
C THR A 155 21.03 -6.34 -3.58
N GLN A 156 21.22 -7.26 -2.63
CA GLN A 156 21.34 -8.67 -2.94
C GLN A 156 19.97 -9.12 -3.43
N HIS A 157 19.85 -9.24 -4.76
CA HIS A 157 18.71 -9.91 -5.34
C HIS A 157 18.67 -11.34 -4.80
N ARG A 158 17.48 -11.80 -4.37
CA ARG A 158 17.31 -13.22 -4.04
C ARG A 158 17.83 -14.05 -5.22
N SER A 159 18.51 -15.15 -4.91
CA SER A 159 18.91 -16.12 -5.92
C SER A 159 17.70 -16.47 -6.78
N LYS A 160 17.85 -16.25 -8.09
CA LYS A 160 16.82 -16.63 -9.06
C LYS A 160 16.72 -18.15 -9.06
N ILE A 161 15.51 -18.67 -9.17
CA ILE A 161 15.31 -20.11 -9.36
C ILE A 161 15.99 -20.54 -10.67
N LEU A 162 16.80 -21.60 -10.62
CA LEU A 162 17.41 -22.17 -11.81
C LEU A 162 16.39 -23.06 -12.55
N PRO A 163 16.55 -23.24 -13.87
CA PRO A 163 15.68 -24.16 -14.62
C PRO A 163 15.67 -25.59 -14.04
N SER A 164 16.81 -26.05 -13.50
CA SER A 164 16.93 -27.35 -12.84
C SER A 164 16.09 -27.46 -11.56
N ASP A 165 16.08 -26.41 -10.73
CA ASP A 165 15.28 -26.37 -9.51
C ASP A 165 13.79 -26.26 -9.81
N PHE A 166 13.45 -25.53 -10.87
CA PHE A 166 12.09 -25.47 -11.37
C PHE A 166 11.61 -26.83 -11.90
N HIS A 167 12.42 -27.56 -12.67
CA HIS A 167 12.07 -28.92 -13.10
C HIS A 167 11.85 -29.88 -11.94
N LYS A 168 12.66 -29.77 -10.87
CA LYS A 168 12.44 -30.56 -9.64
C LYS A 168 11.09 -30.23 -9.02
N LEU A 169 10.74 -28.95 -8.90
CA LEU A 169 9.46 -28.49 -8.35
C LEU A 169 8.26 -29.08 -9.12
N ILE A 170 8.31 -29.02 -10.45
CA ILE A 170 7.24 -29.60 -11.29
C ILE A 170 7.17 -31.12 -11.14
N ARG A 171 8.32 -31.80 -11.13
CA ARG A 171 8.38 -33.26 -10.92
C ARG A 171 7.79 -33.66 -9.58
N THR A 172 8.10 -32.93 -8.51
CA THR A 172 7.51 -33.15 -7.18
C THR A 172 6.00 -32.94 -7.19
N GLY A 173 5.50 -31.93 -7.91
CA GLY A 173 4.06 -31.71 -8.09
C GLY A 173 3.33 -32.84 -8.80
N LEU A 174 3.96 -33.42 -9.83
CA LEU A 174 3.42 -34.52 -10.61
C LEU A 174 3.44 -35.86 -9.86
N GLN A 175 4.43 -36.07 -8.99
CA GLN A 175 4.61 -37.31 -8.23
C GLN A 175 3.89 -37.30 -6.87
N SER A 176 3.34 -36.16 -6.46
CA SER A 176 2.65 -36.03 -5.18
C SER A 176 1.19 -36.47 -5.27
N ASN A 177 0.73 -37.19 -4.24
CA ASN A 177 -0.69 -37.50 -4.03
C ASN A 177 -1.44 -36.37 -3.29
N ASP A 178 -0.74 -35.34 -2.82
CA ASP A 178 -1.34 -34.18 -2.17
C ASP A 178 -1.76 -33.13 -3.20
N HIS A 179 -3.08 -32.95 -3.34
CA HIS A 179 -3.71 -31.94 -4.18
C HIS A 179 -3.16 -30.52 -3.96
N LYS A 180 -2.75 -30.17 -2.73
CA LYS A 180 -2.16 -28.84 -2.45
C LYS A 180 -0.79 -28.67 -3.10
N ILE A 181 0.02 -29.73 -3.09
CA ILE A 181 1.35 -29.73 -3.71
C ILE A 181 1.20 -29.67 -5.23
N THR A 182 0.28 -30.45 -5.80
CA THR A 182 -0.03 -30.40 -7.23
C THR A 182 -0.54 -29.02 -7.65
N GLN A 183 -1.45 -28.42 -6.88
CA GLN A 183 -1.96 -27.07 -7.14
C GLN A 183 -0.85 -26.01 -7.05
N ALA A 184 0.02 -26.08 -6.04
CA ALA A 184 1.15 -25.16 -5.90
C ALA A 184 2.14 -25.28 -7.07
N ALA A 185 2.42 -26.50 -7.52
CA ALA A 185 3.29 -26.75 -8.68
C ALA A 185 2.67 -26.25 -9.98
N ALA A 186 1.37 -26.46 -10.20
CA ALA A 186 0.64 -25.92 -11.35
C ALA A 186 0.64 -24.38 -11.36
N LEU A 187 0.38 -23.76 -10.20
CA LEU A 187 0.42 -22.30 -10.06
C LEU A 187 1.84 -21.75 -10.30
N ALA A 188 2.88 -22.45 -9.82
CA ALA A 188 4.26 -22.09 -10.12
C ALA A 188 4.58 -22.22 -11.62
N LEU A 189 4.02 -23.23 -12.29
CA LEU A 189 4.16 -23.43 -13.73
C LEU A 189 3.57 -22.27 -14.53
N ILE A 190 2.33 -21.89 -14.20
CA ILE A 190 1.63 -20.78 -14.84
C ILE A 190 2.37 -19.46 -14.60
N GLN A 191 2.81 -19.19 -13.36
CA GLN A 191 3.61 -18.00 -13.04
C GLN A 191 4.91 -17.95 -13.84
N TYR A 192 5.64 -19.06 -13.92
CA TYR A 192 6.93 -19.10 -14.61
C TYR A 192 6.78 -18.95 -16.13
N LYS A 193 5.83 -19.67 -16.74
CA LYS A 193 5.62 -19.63 -18.20
C LYS A 193 4.93 -18.35 -18.67
N GLY A 194 3.99 -17.83 -17.88
CA GLY A 194 3.28 -16.59 -18.17
C GLY A 194 3.99 -15.33 -17.67
N LEU A 195 5.14 -15.46 -16.99
CA LEU A 195 5.85 -14.36 -16.32
C LEU A 195 4.95 -13.54 -15.38
N LEU A 196 3.98 -14.22 -14.76
CA LEU A 196 2.96 -13.59 -13.93
C LEU A 196 3.47 -13.42 -12.50
N ARG A 197 3.11 -12.30 -11.89
CA ARG A 197 3.20 -12.11 -10.44
C ARG A 197 2.21 -13.02 -9.74
N LEU A 198 2.47 -13.34 -8.47
CA LEU A 198 1.57 -14.17 -7.67
C LEU A 198 0.14 -13.60 -7.60
N SER A 199 -0.01 -12.28 -7.50
CA SER A 199 -1.33 -11.63 -7.50
C SER A 199 -2.06 -11.77 -8.83
N GLU A 200 -1.33 -11.76 -9.95
CA GLU A 200 -1.90 -11.91 -11.29
C GLU A 200 -2.33 -13.37 -11.49
N ALA A 201 -1.44 -14.32 -11.19
CA ALA A 201 -1.74 -15.74 -11.32
C ALA A 201 -2.89 -16.21 -10.40
N ARG A 202 -3.04 -15.61 -9.22
CA ARG A 202 -4.15 -15.90 -8.29
C ARG A 202 -5.50 -15.37 -8.76
N ASN A 203 -5.51 -14.33 -9.58
CA ASN A 203 -6.72 -13.69 -10.08
C ASN A 203 -7.07 -14.17 -11.50
N LEU A 204 -6.42 -15.21 -12.00
CA LEU A 204 -6.77 -15.84 -13.27
C LEU A 204 -8.09 -16.60 -13.14
N PHE A 205 -8.98 -16.35 -14.08
CA PHE A 205 -10.22 -17.08 -14.29
C PHE A 205 -10.13 -17.94 -15.54
N ILE A 206 -10.97 -18.97 -15.62
CA ILE A 206 -11.06 -19.82 -16.82
C ILE A 206 -11.43 -18.97 -18.05
N SER A 207 -12.20 -17.89 -17.87
CA SER A 207 -12.54 -16.94 -18.93
C SER A 207 -11.34 -16.22 -19.53
N ASP A 208 -10.21 -16.16 -18.82
CA ASP A 208 -8.98 -15.52 -19.29
C ASP A 208 -8.16 -16.45 -20.18
N LEU A 209 -8.55 -17.73 -20.27
CA LEU A 209 -7.87 -18.74 -21.08
C LEU A 209 -8.52 -18.83 -22.46
N MET A 210 -7.73 -18.55 -23.49
CA MET A 210 -8.09 -18.81 -24.87
C MET A 210 -7.27 -19.99 -25.39
N HIS A 211 -7.95 -21.02 -25.89
CA HIS A 211 -7.29 -22.13 -26.56
C HIS A 211 -6.89 -21.71 -27.98
N VAL A 212 -5.63 -21.33 -28.17
CA VAL A 212 -5.06 -21.12 -29.50
C VAL A 212 -4.64 -22.47 -30.05
N ARG A 213 -5.29 -22.94 -31.12
CA ARG A 213 -4.78 -24.09 -31.89
C ARG A 213 -3.65 -23.59 -32.76
N ASP A 214 -2.42 -23.87 -32.38
CA ASP A 214 -1.31 -23.78 -33.30
C ASP A 214 -1.43 -24.94 -34.29
N ASN A 215 -1.74 -24.63 -35.54
CA ASN A 215 -1.56 -25.57 -36.66
C ASN A 215 -0.06 -25.76 -36.85
N LEU A 216 0.53 -26.67 -36.06
CA LEU A 216 1.87 -27.18 -36.32
C LEU A 216 1.81 -28.00 -37.61
N VAL A 217 2.23 -27.36 -38.70
CA VAL A 217 2.56 -27.99 -40.00
C VAL A 217 3.89 -28.72 -39.86
#